data_AF-G9KYH6-F1
#
_entry.id   AF-G9KYH6-F1
#
_cell.length_a   1.000
_cell.length_b   1.000
_cell.length_c   1.000
_cell.angle_alpha   90.00
_cell.angle_beta   90.00
_cell.angle_gamma   90.00
#
_symmetry.space_group_name_H-M   'P 1'
#
loop_
_entity.id
_entity.type
_entity.pdbx_description
1 polymer ?
#
loop_
_entity_poly.entity_id
_entity_poly.type
_entity_poly.pdbx_seq_one_letter_code
_entity_poly.pdbx_strand_id
1 'polypeptide(L)'
;RLHASWPLQKMAETSSEPSGQLVVHSDTHSDTVLASFEDQRKKGFLCDITLIVENVHFRAHKALLAASSEYFSMMFAEEGEIG
;
A
#
# COMPACT_ATOMS: atom_id res chain seq x y z
N ARG A 1 46.38 -13.87 -36.46
CA ARG A 1 46.11 -13.75 -37.92
C ARG A 1 45.46 -15.08 -38.31
N LEU A 2 44.22 -15.19 -38.74
CA LEU A 2 43.35 -14.36 -39.60
C LEU A 2 42.01 -14.14 -38.85
N HIS A 3 41.58 -12.92 -38.53
CA HIS A 3 40.86 -11.96 -39.38
C HIS A 3 39.81 -12.62 -40.30
N ALA A 4 38.56 -12.63 -39.83
CA ALA A 4 37.39 -12.71 -40.68
C ALA A 4 36.46 -11.56 -40.27
N SER A 5 36.54 -10.47 -41.03
CA SER A 5 35.58 -9.38 -41.03
C SER A 5 34.36 -9.78 -41.84
N TRP A 6 33.16 -9.56 -41.31
CA TRP A 6 31.93 -9.31 -42.07
C TRP A 6 30.92 -8.59 -41.15
N PRO A 7 30.03 -7.75 -41.70
CA PRO A 7 30.15 -6.30 -41.79
C PRO A 7 29.27 -5.60 -40.72
N LEU A 8 29.44 -4.28 -40.64
CA LEU A 8 28.51 -3.38 -39.97
C LEU A 8 27.10 -3.51 -40.57
N GLN A 9 26.20 -4.24 -39.89
CA GLN A 9 24.76 -4.12 -40.12
C GLN A 9 24.06 -3.81 -38.79
N LYS A 10 24.03 -2.50 -38.51
CA LYS A 10 22.95 -1.73 -37.89
C LYS A 10 22.06 -2.45 -36.87
N MET A 11 22.25 -2.03 -35.61
CA MET A 11 21.20 -1.54 -34.71
C MET A 11 19.85 -2.25 -34.81
N ALA A 12 19.66 -3.23 -33.93
CA ALA A 12 18.38 -3.46 -33.29
C ALA A 12 18.63 -3.59 -31.78
N GLU A 13 19.21 -2.55 -31.19
CA GLU A 13 18.87 -2.23 -29.81
C GLU A 13 17.39 -1.86 -29.86
N THR A 14 16.54 -2.83 -29.58
CA THR A 14 15.19 -2.53 -29.14
C THR A 14 15.33 -1.94 -27.74
N SER A 15 15.74 -0.66 -27.67
CA SER A 15 15.46 0.16 -26.51
C SER A 15 13.94 0.23 -26.43
N SER A 16 13.36 -0.59 -25.56
CA SER A 16 12.00 -0.34 -25.09
C SER A 16 12.07 0.86 -24.15
N GLU A 17 12.13 2.06 -24.73
CA GLU A 17 11.93 3.32 -24.01
C GLU A 17 10.59 3.24 -23.26
N PRO A 18 10.52 3.36 -21.92
CA PRO A 18 9.25 3.56 -21.26
C PRO A 18 8.79 4.98 -21.59
N SER A 19 7.85 5.06 -22.51
CA SER A 19 7.17 6.30 -22.88
C SER A 19 6.61 6.98 -21.62
N GLY A 20 7.22 8.11 -21.21
CA GLY A 20 6.60 9.14 -20.37
C GLY A 20 6.11 8.77 -18.97
N GLN A 21 6.82 7.95 -18.19
CA GLN A 21 6.40 7.65 -16.81
C GLN A 21 6.81 8.77 -15.83
N LEU A 22 5.83 9.54 -15.34
CA LEU A 22 6.02 10.48 -14.23
C LEU A 22 5.88 9.76 -12.89
N VAL A 23 6.88 9.86 -12.02
CA VAL A 23 6.84 9.36 -10.64
C VAL A 23 6.63 10.54 -9.70
N VAL A 24 5.59 10.49 -8.88
CA VAL A 24 5.29 11.51 -7.86
C VAL A 24 5.55 10.91 -6.48
N HIS A 25 6.37 11.58 -5.69
CA HIS A 25 6.67 11.22 -4.30
C HIS A 25 6.26 12.38 -3.38
N SER A 26 5.79 12.06 -2.17
CA SER A 26 5.49 13.04 -1.14
C SER A 26 5.95 12.52 0.21
N ASP A 27 6.85 13.28 0.84
CA ASP A 27 7.44 12.91 2.13
C ASP A 27 6.46 13.05 3.31
N THR A 28 5.30 13.69 3.10
CA THR A 28 4.31 14.00 4.15
C THR A 28 2.97 13.29 3.95
N HIS A 29 2.82 12.50 2.89
CA HIS A 29 1.54 11.87 2.55
C HIS A 29 1.08 10.89 3.63
N SER A 30 1.98 10.03 4.11
CA SER A 30 1.67 9.06 5.18
C SER A 30 1.20 9.75 6.45
N ASP A 31 1.88 10.81 6.87
CA ASP A 31 1.57 11.53 8.10
C ASP A 31 0.21 12.23 7.98
N THR A 32 -0.08 12.80 6.81
CA THR A 32 -1.37 13.43 6.53
C THR A 32 -2.51 12.42 6.56
N VAL A 33 -2.31 11.24 5.97
CA VAL A 33 -3.31 10.15 5.98
C VAL A 33 -3.55 9.66 7.41
N LEU A 34 -2.49 9.42 8.19
CA LEU A 34 -2.60 8.97 9.59
C LEU A 34 -3.27 10.02 10.48
N ALA A 35 -2.95 11.31 10.30
CA ALA A 35 -3.64 12.40 11.00
C ALA A 35 -5.14 12.44 10.68
N SER A 36 -5.51 12.18 9.41
CA SER A 36 -6.92 12.07 9.01
C SER A 36 -7.62 10.92 9.73
N PHE A 37 -7.03 9.72 9.79
CA PHE A 37 -7.61 8.58 10.49
C PHE A 37 -7.79 8.84 11.99
N GLU A 38 -6.84 9.54 12.63
CA GLU A 38 -6.97 9.92 14.03
C GLU A 38 -8.14 10.89 14.26
N ASP A 39 -8.31 11.89 13.40
CA ASP A 39 -9.45 12.82 13.48
C ASP A 39 -10.79 12.11 13.22
N GLN A 40 -10.83 11.17 12.28
CA GLN A 40 -12.00 10.32 12.04
C GLN A 40 -12.32 9.47 13.27
N ARG A 41 -11.30 8.87 13.91
CA ARG A 41 -11.45 8.06 15.13
C ARG A 41 -12.05 8.87 16.28
N LYS A 42 -11.54 10.08 16.52
CA LYS A 42 -12.07 11.01 17.55
C LYS A 42 -13.55 11.35 17.31
N LYS A 43 -13.93 11.57 16.05
CA LYS A 43 -15.32 11.87 15.65
C LYS A 43 -16.20 10.62 15.59
N GLY A 44 -15.61 9.43 15.47
CA GLY A 44 -16.33 8.20 15.18
C GLY A 44 -16.74 8.01 13.75
N PHE A 45 -16.13 8.77 12.85
CA PHE A 45 -16.48 8.73 11.46
C PHE A 45 -15.83 7.51 10.80
N LEU A 46 -16.63 6.73 10.08
CA LEU A 46 -16.22 5.49 9.39
C LEU A 46 -15.63 4.41 10.31
N CYS A 47 -15.73 4.55 11.64
CA CYS A 47 -15.32 3.49 12.55
C CYS A 47 -16.31 2.32 12.47
N ASP A 48 -15.81 1.15 12.09
CA ASP A 48 -16.55 -0.08 11.80
C ASP A 48 -16.27 -1.19 12.84
N ILE A 49 -15.46 -0.90 13.86
CA ILE A 49 -15.18 -1.79 14.99
C ILE A 49 -15.07 -1.01 16.31
N THR A 50 -15.45 -1.68 17.41
CA THR A 50 -15.18 -1.22 18.78
C THR A 50 -14.42 -2.30 19.53
N LEU A 51 -13.17 -2.02 19.90
CA LEU A 51 -12.34 -2.90 20.74
C LEU A 51 -12.67 -2.64 22.21
N ILE A 52 -12.84 -3.70 22.99
CA ILE A 52 -13.12 -3.61 24.43
C ILE A 52 -11.91 -4.16 25.18
N VAL A 53 -11.23 -3.31 25.94
CA VAL A 53 -10.05 -3.67 26.75
C VAL A 53 -10.33 -3.24 28.18
N GLU A 54 -10.40 -4.20 29.11
CA GLU A 54 -10.66 -3.93 30.53
C GLU A 54 -11.87 -2.99 30.77
N ASN A 55 -12.97 -3.23 30.05
CA ASN A 55 -14.20 -2.43 30.09
C ASN A 55 -14.10 -1.00 29.48
N VAL A 56 -12.97 -0.66 28.86
CA VAL A 56 -12.80 0.57 28.07
C VAL A 56 -13.08 0.27 26.60
N HIS A 57 -13.84 1.15 25.94
CA HIS A 57 -14.28 0.98 24.56
C HIS A 57 -13.48 1.89 23.62
N PHE A 58 -12.88 1.30 22.59
CA PHE A 58 -12.07 2.00 21.59
C PHE A 58 -12.67 1.78 20.20
N ARG A 59 -13.28 2.83 19.63
CA ARG A 59 -13.68 2.81 18.22
C ARG A 59 -12.45 2.93 17.33
N ALA A 60 -12.42 2.16 16.25
CA ALA A 60 -11.32 2.13 15.29
C ALA A 60 -11.81 1.75 13.89
N HIS A 61 -10.87 1.66 12.95
CA HIS A 61 -11.11 1.26 11.57
C HIS A 61 -10.44 -0.09 11.31
N LYS A 62 -11.20 -1.11 10.92
CA LYS A 62 -10.68 -2.47 10.65
C LYS A 62 -9.56 -2.44 9.61
N ALA A 63 -9.73 -1.67 8.53
CA ALA A 63 -8.72 -1.55 7.48
C ALA A 63 -7.37 -1.00 7.99
N LEU A 64 -7.41 0.01 8.86
CA LEU A 64 -6.18 0.58 9.44
C LEU A 64 -5.52 -0.41 10.41
N LEU A 65 -6.32 -1.08 11.25
CA LEU A 65 -5.83 -2.11 12.17
C LEU A 65 -5.19 -3.28 11.41
N ALA A 66 -5.84 -3.81 10.38
CA ALA A 66 -5.31 -4.87 9.52
C ALA A 66 -4.01 -4.48 8.81
N ALA A 67 -3.93 -3.26 8.27
CA ALA A 67 -2.72 -2.76 7.62
C ALA A 67 -1.54 -2.62 8.60
N SER A 68 -1.83 -2.37 9.89
CA SER A 68 -0.82 -2.15 10.93
C SER A 68 -0.42 -3.41 11.71
N SER A 69 -1.19 -4.49 11.63
CA SER A 69 -1.02 -5.66 12.48
C SER A 69 -1.51 -6.94 11.80
N GLU A 70 -0.62 -7.93 11.69
CA GLU A 70 -0.95 -9.25 11.15
C GLU A 70 -2.06 -9.95 11.95
N TYR A 71 -2.08 -9.77 13.28
CA TYR A 71 -3.14 -10.31 14.14
C TYR A 71 -4.52 -9.83 13.72
N PHE A 72 -4.70 -8.51 13.56
CA PHE A 72 -5.96 -7.94 13.13
C PHE A 72 -6.27 -8.28 11.66
N SER A 73 -5.26 -8.35 10.80
CA SER A 73 -5.42 -8.76 9.41
C SER A 73 -6.02 -10.17 9.30
N MET A 74 -5.44 -11.15 10.02
CA MET A 74 -5.94 -12.52 10.06
C MET A 74 -7.33 -12.60 10.71
N MET A 75 -7.50 -11.97 11.87
CA MET A 75 -8.78 -11.94 12.58
C MET A 75 -9.92 -11.46 11.69
N PHE A 76 -9.74 -10.36 10.94
CA PHE A 76 -10.80 -9.82 10.09
C PHE A 76 -10.98 -10.57 8.77
N ALA A 77 -9.97 -11.30 8.29
CA ALA A 77 -10.12 -12.17 7.12
C ALA A 77 -11.02 -13.38 7.45
N GLU A 78 -10.84 -13.98 8.63
CA GLU A 78 -11.65 -15.11 9.10
C GLU A 78 -13.11 -14.71 9.40
N GLU A 79 -13.35 -13.48 9.85
CA GLU A 79 -14.72 -12.95 10.05
C GLU A 79 -15.57 -12.95 8.77
N GLY A 80 -14.94 -12.91 7.59
CA GLY A 80 -15.63 -12.97 6.28
C GLY A 80 -16.13 -14.36 5.88
N GLU A 81 -15.73 -15.43 6.58
CA GLU A 81 -16.08 -16.81 6.23
C GLU A 81 -17.37 -17.32 6.90
N ILE A 82 -18.02 -16.50 7.76
CA ILE A 82 -19.26 -16.86 8.48
C ILE A 82 -20.49 -16.18 7.85
N GLY A 83 -20.46 -15.87 6.55
CA GLY A 83 -21.54 -15.26 5.79
C GLY A 83 -22.40 -16.27 5.02
#